data_AF-Q0WWW1-F1
#
_entry.id   AF-Q0WWW1-F1
#
_cell.length_a   1.000
_cell.length_b   1.000
_cell.length_c   1.000
_cell.angle_alpha   90.00
_cell.angle_beta   90.00
_cell.angle_gamma   90.00
#
_symmetry.space_group_name_H-M   'P 1'
#
loop_
_entity.id
_entity.type
_entity.pdbx_description
1 polymer ?
#
loop_
_entity_poly.entity_id
_entity_poly.type
_entity_poly.pdbx_seq_one_letter_code
_entity_poly.pdbx_strand_id
1 'polypeptide(L)'
;MDATEQSLRQSLSEKSSSVEAQGNAVRALKASRAAKPEIDAAIEQLNKLKLEKSTVEKELQSIISSSGNGSLNREAFRKAVVNTLERRLFYIPSFKIYSGVAGLFDYGPPGCAIKSNVLSFWRQHFILEENMLEVDCPCVTPEVVLKASGHVDKFTDLMVKDEKTGTCYRADHLLKDYCTEKLEKDLTISAEKAAELKDVLAVMEDFSPEQLGAKIREYGITAPDTKNPLSDPYPFNLMFQTSIGPSGLIPGYMRPETAQGIFVNFKDLYYYNGKKLPFAAAQIGQAFRNEISPRQGLLRVREFTLAEIEHFVDPENKSHPKFSDVAKLEFLMFPREEQMSGQSAKKLCLGEAVAKGTVNNETLGYFIGRVYLFLTRLGIDKERLRFRQHLANEMAHYAADCWDAEIESSYGWIECVGIADRSAYDLRAHSDKSGTPLVAEEKFAEPKEVEKLVITPVKKELGLAFKGNQKNVVESLEAMNEEEAMEMKATLESKGEVEFYVCTLKKSVNIKKNMVSIS
;
A
#
# COMPACT_ATOMS: atom_id res chain seq x y z
N MET A 1 11.68 -9.11 -20.07
CA MET A 1 11.20 -8.47 -21.33
C MET A 1 10.67 -9.58 -22.23
N ASP A 2 9.53 -9.40 -22.90
CA ASP A 2 9.12 -10.35 -23.95
C ASP A 2 10.14 -10.23 -25.09
N ALA A 3 10.85 -11.32 -25.42
CA ALA A 3 11.92 -11.34 -26.43
C ALA A 3 11.43 -10.81 -27.79
N THR A 4 10.12 -10.91 -28.02
CA THR A 4 9.41 -10.45 -29.21
C THR A 4 9.39 -8.92 -29.33
N GLU A 5 9.13 -8.18 -28.25
CA GLU A 5 9.09 -6.70 -28.26
C GLU A 5 10.48 -6.11 -28.53
N GLN A 6 11.51 -6.67 -27.90
CA GLN A 6 12.89 -6.22 -28.05
C GLN A 6 13.38 -6.34 -29.49
N SER A 7 13.10 -7.49 -30.12
CA SER A 7 13.43 -7.76 -31.52
C SER A 7 12.76 -6.77 -32.48
N LEU A 8 11.48 -6.45 -32.24
CA LEU A 8 10.73 -5.52 -33.08
C LEU A 8 11.19 -4.07 -32.94
N ARG A 9 11.54 -3.61 -31.72
CA ARG A 9 12.11 -2.26 -31.52
C ARG A 9 13.47 -2.13 -32.22
N GLN A 10 14.32 -3.15 -32.14
CA GLN A 10 15.61 -3.17 -32.84
C GLN A 10 15.41 -3.15 -34.36
N SER A 11 14.51 -3.99 -34.88
CA SER A 11 14.17 -4.02 -36.30
C SER A 11 13.62 -2.67 -36.80
N LEU A 12 12.76 -2.01 -36.02
CA LEU A 12 12.22 -0.69 -36.37
C LEU A 12 13.31 0.40 -36.44
N SER A 13 14.29 0.34 -35.53
CA SER A 13 15.45 1.24 -35.55
C SER A 13 16.29 1.05 -36.81
N GLU A 14 16.67 -0.19 -37.13
CA GLU A 14 17.45 -0.54 -38.32
C GLU A 14 16.75 -0.12 -39.63
N LYS A 15 15.44 -0.37 -39.72
CA LYS A 15 14.63 0.03 -40.88
C LYS A 15 14.49 1.55 -40.98
N SER A 16 14.40 2.26 -39.87
CA SER A 16 14.39 3.73 -39.85
C SER A 16 15.70 4.32 -40.38
N SER A 17 16.85 3.81 -39.93
CA SER A 17 18.16 4.20 -40.46
C SER A 17 18.30 3.88 -41.96
N SER A 18 17.79 2.73 -42.40
CA SER A 18 17.81 2.33 -43.81
C SER A 18 16.97 3.26 -44.70
N VAL A 19 15.78 3.66 -44.23
CA VAL A 19 14.91 4.64 -44.91
C VAL A 19 15.59 6.00 -45.00
N GLU A 20 16.27 6.44 -43.94
CA GLU A 20 16.99 7.72 -43.92
C GLU A 20 18.18 7.72 -44.87
N ALA A 21 19.00 6.67 -44.84
CA ALA A 21 20.14 6.50 -45.75
C ALA A 21 19.70 6.50 -47.23
N GLN A 22 18.64 5.74 -47.55
CA GLN A 22 18.10 5.71 -48.91
C GLN A 22 17.44 7.04 -49.31
N GLY A 23 16.79 7.72 -48.38
CA GLY A 23 16.26 9.07 -48.59
C GLY A 23 17.34 10.11 -48.88
N ASN A 24 18.52 9.96 -48.28
CA ASN A 24 19.70 10.78 -48.57
C ASN A 24 20.30 10.43 -49.94
N ALA A 25 20.36 9.14 -50.31
CA ALA A 25 20.80 8.70 -51.63
C ALA A 25 19.90 9.26 -52.76
N VAL A 26 18.58 9.22 -52.60
CA VAL A 26 17.63 9.82 -53.56
C VAL A 26 17.84 11.33 -53.70
N ARG A 27 18.10 12.03 -52.58
CA ARG A 27 18.40 13.47 -52.59
C ARG A 27 19.72 13.77 -53.32
N ALA A 28 20.75 12.96 -53.10
CA ALA A 28 22.05 13.09 -53.77
C ALA A 28 21.93 12.86 -55.29
N LEU A 29 21.20 11.82 -55.72
CA LEU A 29 20.96 11.52 -57.14
C LEU A 29 20.19 12.63 -57.86
N LYS A 30 19.21 13.26 -57.18
CA LYS A 30 18.49 14.42 -57.70
C LYS A 30 19.39 15.65 -57.80
N ALA A 31 20.27 15.86 -56.82
CA ALA A 31 21.21 16.98 -56.82
C ALA A 31 22.29 16.86 -57.91
N SER A 32 22.76 15.64 -58.20
CA SER A 32 23.75 15.36 -59.25
C SER A 32 23.17 15.29 -60.66
N ARG A 33 21.84 15.48 -60.83
CA ARG A 33 21.12 15.32 -62.11
C ARG A 33 21.35 13.96 -62.77
N ALA A 34 21.33 12.89 -61.95
CA ALA A 34 21.43 11.52 -62.42
C ALA A 34 20.30 11.16 -63.41
N ALA A 35 20.48 10.08 -64.18
CA ALA A 35 19.52 9.68 -65.19
C ALA A 35 18.17 9.32 -64.55
N LYS A 36 17.06 9.72 -65.20
CA LYS A 36 15.70 9.49 -64.70
C LYS A 36 15.42 8.03 -64.24
N PRO A 37 15.87 6.98 -64.97
CA PRO A 37 15.67 5.60 -64.54
C PRO A 37 16.36 5.25 -63.21
N GLU A 38 17.51 5.85 -62.92
CA GLU A 38 18.25 5.61 -61.67
C GLU A 38 17.57 6.28 -60.48
N ILE A 39 17.03 7.49 -60.68
CA ILE A 39 16.23 8.19 -59.67
C ILE A 39 14.95 7.42 -59.37
N ASP A 40 14.27 6.91 -60.40
CA ASP A 40 13.01 6.16 -60.26
C ASP A 40 13.25 4.82 -59.52
N ALA A 41 14.32 4.09 -59.85
CA ALA A 41 14.71 2.87 -59.13
C ALA A 41 15.05 3.14 -57.66
N ALA A 42 15.75 4.23 -57.36
CA ALA A 42 16.09 4.60 -55.98
C ALA A 42 14.84 5.01 -55.16
N ILE A 43 13.86 5.65 -55.80
CA ILE A 43 12.56 5.99 -55.20
C ILE A 43 11.73 4.72 -54.93
N GLU A 44 11.73 3.77 -55.86
CA GLU A 44 11.03 2.49 -55.70
C GLU A 44 11.61 1.70 -54.50
N GLN A 45 12.93 1.65 -54.39
CA GLN A 45 13.62 1.06 -53.24
C GLN A 45 13.30 1.80 -51.92
N LEU A 46 13.23 3.12 -51.94
CA LEU A 46 12.82 3.92 -50.76
C LEU A 46 11.38 3.60 -50.35
N ASN A 47 10.46 3.47 -51.31
CA ASN A 47 9.06 3.13 -51.04
C ASN A 47 8.93 1.73 -50.45
N LYS A 48 9.71 0.76 -50.94
CA LYS A 48 9.77 -0.60 -50.37
C LYS A 48 10.25 -0.58 -48.91
N LEU A 49 11.33 0.13 -48.61
CA LEU A 49 11.84 0.27 -47.24
C LEU A 49 10.84 0.97 -46.30
N LYS A 50 10.10 1.96 -46.80
CA LYS A 50 9.01 2.60 -46.03
C LYS A 50 7.85 1.63 -45.73
N LEU A 51 7.51 0.76 -46.68
CA LEU A 51 6.47 -0.25 -46.47
C LEU A 51 6.89 -1.30 -45.44
N GLU A 52 8.13 -1.78 -45.52
CA GLU A 52 8.71 -2.70 -44.52
C GLU A 52 8.74 -2.07 -43.14
N LYS A 53 9.21 -0.82 -43.03
CA LYS A 53 9.15 -0.05 -41.77
C LYS A 53 7.73 0.05 -41.22
N SER A 54 6.75 0.42 -42.06
CA SER A 54 5.36 0.55 -41.64
C SER A 54 4.74 -0.77 -41.17
N THR A 55 5.23 -1.91 -41.69
CA THR A 55 4.77 -3.23 -41.26
C THR A 55 5.28 -3.56 -39.87
N VAL A 56 6.58 -3.34 -39.61
CA VAL A 56 7.19 -3.51 -38.29
C VAL A 56 6.59 -2.53 -37.27
N GLU A 57 6.30 -1.29 -37.66
CA GLU A 57 5.58 -0.32 -36.81
C GLU A 57 4.20 -0.86 -36.41
N LYS A 58 3.44 -1.43 -37.35
CA LYS A 58 2.11 -2.00 -37.06
C LYS A 58 2.19 -3.22 -36.16
N GLU A 59 3.19 -4.08 -36.36
CA GLU A 59 3.41 -5.25 -35.50
C GLU A 59 3.82 -4.84 -34.09
N LEU A 60 4.79 -3.94 -33.96
CA LEU A 60 5.21 -3.39 -32.67
C LEU A 60 4.06 -2.66 -31.97
N GLN A 61 3.32 -1.83 -32.71
CA GLN A 61 2.11 -1.19 -32.22
C GLN A 61 1.08 -2.23 -31.80
N SER A 62 0.90 -3.34 -32.53
CA SER A 62 -0.05 -4.39 -32.15
C SER A 62 0.36 -5.16 -30.90
N ILE A 63 1.66 -5.30 -30.61
CA ILE A 63 2.15 -5.92 -29.38
C ILE A 63 2.00 -4.95 -28.21
N ILE A 64 2.45 -3.69 -28.36
CA ILE A 64 2.25 -2.63 -27.36
C ILE A 64 0.75 -2.41 -27.11
N SER A 65 -0.07 -2.49 -28.16
CA SER A 65 -1.52 -2.35 -28.10
C SER A 65 -2.24 -3.67 -27.82
N SER A 66 -1.61 -4.83 -27.81
CA SER A 66 -2.26 -6.03 -27.24
C SER A 66 -2.43 -5.86 -25.71
N SER A 67 -1.64 -4.94 -25.12
CA SER A 67 -1.83 -4.36 -23.78
C SER A 67 -2.71 -3.09 -23.75
N GLY A 68 -3.10 -2.53 -24.91
CA GLY A 68 -3.57 -1.12 -25.01
C GLY A 68 -4.56 -0.74 -26.13
N ASN A 69 -5.03 -1.65 -26.99
CA ASN A 69 -5.94 -1.40 -28.14
C ASN A 69 -7.34 -0.94 -27.70
N GLY A 70 -7.58 -0.91 -26.38
CA GLY A 70 -8.74 -0.30 -25.77
C GLY A 70 -8.60 1.19 -25.47
N SER A 71 -7.43 1.84 -25.51
CA SER A 71 -7.22 3.16 -24.88
C SER A 71 -8.16 4.27 -25.38
N LEU A 72 -8.25 4.50 -26.69
CA LEU A 72 -9.17 5.50 -27.28
C LEU A 72 -10.65 5.15 -27.05
N ASN A 73 -11.00 3.86 -27.08
CA ASN A 73 -12.36 3.38 -26.83
C ASN A 73 -12.72 3.48 -25.33
N ARG A 74 -11.78 3.18 -24.44
CA ARG A 74 -11.89 3.25 -22.97
C ARG A 74 -12.06 4.70 -22.51
N GLU A 75 -11.31 5.64 -23.08
CA GLU A 75 -11.48 7.06 -22.77
C GLU A 75 -12.83 7.60 -23.26
N ALA A 76 -13.22 7.30 -24.50
CA ALA A 76 -14.51 7.71 -25.03
C ALA A 76 -15.67 7.11 -24.22
N PHE A 77 -15.60 5.82 -23.91
CA PHE A 77 -16.56 5.13 -23.04
C PHE A 77 -16.62 5.76 -21.65
N ARG A 78 -15.48 5.98 -21.01
CA ARG A 78 -15.39 6.64 -19.70
C ARG A 78 -16.03 8.03 -19.71
N LYS A 79 -15.73 8.87 -20.71
CA LYS A 79 -16.37 10.19 -20.87
C LYS A 79 -17.88 10.05 -21.00
N ALA A 80 -18.37 9.10 -21.79
CA ALA A 80 -19.81 8.85 -21.95
C ALA A 80 -20.48 8.41 -20.64
N VAL A 81 -19.85 7.51 -19.87
CA VAL A 81 -20.33 7.05 -18.57
C VAL A 81 -20.35 8.19 -17.56
N VAL A 82 -19.25 8.91 -17.39
CA VAL A 82 -19.15 10.06 -16.45
C VAL A 82 -20.20 11.12 -16.78
N ASN A 83 -20.33 11.49 -18.06
CA ASN A 83 -21.36 12.44 -18.50
C ASN A 83 -22.78 11.96 -18.15
N THR A 84 -23.04 10.67 -18.25
CA THR A 84 -24.35 10.10 -17.89
C THR A 84 -24.57 10.15 -16.37
N LEU A 85 -23.57 9.74 -15.58
CA LEU A 85 -23.63 9.75 -14.12
C LEU A 85 -23.84 11.17 -13.58
N GLU A 86 -23.13 12.16 -14.10
CA GLU A 86 -23.29 13.56 -13.71
C GLU A 86 -24.64 14.13 -14.15
N ARG A 87 -25.06 13.91 -15.40
CA ARG A 87 -26.37 14.40 -15.91
C ARG A 87 -27.56 13.79 -15.17
N ARG A 88 -27.41 12.56 -14.67
CA ARG A 88 -28.43 11.86 -13.87
C ARG A 88 -28.23 12.07 -12.37
N LEU A 89 -27.27 12.90 -11.96
CA LEU A 89 -27.01 13.28 -10.58
C LEU A 89 -26.69 12.08 -9.67
N PHE A 90 -25.96 11.08 -10.16
CA PHE A 90 -25.41 10.03 -9.30
C PHE A 90 -24.35 10.61 -8.37
N TYR A 91 -23.41 11.36 -8.94
CA TYR A 91 -22.48 12.20 -8.19
C TYR A 91 -22.12 13.44 -9.02
N ILE A 92 -21.66 14.50 -8.35
CA ILE A 92 -21.16 15.73 -8.98
C ILE A 92 -19.95 16.25 -8.21
N PRO A 93 -19.05 17.03 -8.84
CA PRO A 93 -18.00 17.74 -8.11
C PRO A 93 -18.59 18.67 -7.05
N SER A 94 -18.11 18.58 -5.81
CA SER A 94 -18.60 19.40 -4.69
C SER A 94 -18.27 20.87 -4.90
N PHE A 95 -19.12 21.75 -4.37
CA PHE A 95 -18.92 23.21 -4.37
C PHE A 95 -18.78 23.83 -5.78
N LYS A 96 -19.40 23.23 -6.81
CA LYS A 96 -19.25 23.63 -8.23
C LYS A 96 -19.48 25.12 -8.49
N ILE A 97 -20.44 25.76 -7.81
CA ILE A 97 -20.72 27.19 -7.96
C ILE A 97 -19.63 28.10 -7.36
N TYR A 98 -18.72 27.54 -6.55
CA TYR A 98 -17.55 28.19 -5.96
C TYR A 98 -16.25 27.73 -6.63
N SER A 99 -16.31 27.33 -7.92
CA SER A 99 -15.19 26.74 -8.69
C SER A 99 -14.82 25.29 -8.33
N GLY A 100 -15.49 24.71 -7.34
CA GLY A 100 -15.28 23.33 -6.90
C GLY A 100 -13.94 23.07 -6.21
N VAL A 101 -13.80 21.87 -5.65
CA VAL A 101 -12.56 21.41 -5.02
C VAL A 101 -12.24 20.01 -5.55
N ALA A 102 -11.05 19.85 -6.15
CA ALA A 102 -10.64 18.56 -6.70
C ALA A 102 -10.58 17.48 -5.59
N GLY A 103 -11.07 16.28 -5.90
CA GLY A 103 -11.14 15.17 -4.96
C GLY A 103 -12.31 15.21 -3.98
N LEU A 104 -13.22 16.18 -4.06
CA LEU A 104 -14.47 16.21 -3.27
C LEU A 104 -15.68 16.08 -4.19
N PHE A 105 -16.60 15.19 -3.82
CA PHE A 105 -17.79 14.87 -4.62
C PHE A 105 -19.04 14.77 -3.75
N ASP A 106 -20.14 15.33 -4.25
CA ASP A 106 -21.46 15.19 -3.67
C ASP A 106 -22.21 14.05 -4.37
N TYR A 107 -22.78 13.13 -3.60
CA TYR A 107 -23.67 12.11 -4.15
C TYR A 107 -25.09 12.69 -4.26
N GLY A 108 -25.70 12.61 -5.45
CA GLY A 108 -27.10 12.99 -5.63
C GLY A 108 -28.05 11.82 -5.32
N PRO A 109 -29.38 12.00 -5.49
CA PRO A 109 -30.38 11.04 -5.01
C PRO A 109 -30.14 9.57 -5.42
N PRO A 110 -29.88 9.24 -6.71
CA PRO A 110 -29.63 7.85 -7.08
C PRO A 110 -28.26 7.33 -6.59
N GLY A 111 -27.24 8.19 -6.48
CA GLY A 111 -25.95 7.81 -5.90
C GLY A 111 -26.04 7.51 -4.40
N CYS A 112 -26.79 8.32 -3.66
CA CYS A 112 -27.10 8.06 -2.25
C CYS A 112 -27.84 6.72 -2.08
N ALA A 113 -28.81 6.42 -2.94
CA ALA A 113 -29.52 5.15 -2.90
C ALA A 113 -28.60 3.95 -3.17
N ILE A 114 -27.72 4.03 -4.19
CA ILE A 114 -26.72 2.98 -4.45
C ILE A 114 -25.80 2.81 -3.25
N LYS A 115 -25.23 3.91 -2.73
CA LYS A 115 -24.32 3.86 -1.59
C LYS A 115 -24.99 3.23 -0.37
N SER A 116 -26.23 3.60 -0.07
CA SER A 116 -27.00 3.04 1.04
C SER A 116 -27.26 1.53 0.84
N ASN A 117 -27.61 1.09 -0.36
CA ASN A 117 -27.82 -0.32 -0.69
C ASN A 117 -26.53 -1.14 -0.55
N VAL A 118 -25.40 -0.63 -1.07
CA VAL A 118 -24.10 -1.29 -0.96
C VAL A 118 -23.68 -1.44 0.50
N LEU A 119 -23.80 -0.39 1.32
CA LEU A 119 -23.46 -0.46 2.75
C LEU A 119 -24.40 -1.38 3.53
N SER A 120 -25.69 -1.39 3.19
CA SER A 120 -26.67 -2.30 3.82
C SER A 120 -26.37 -3.76 3.48
N PHE A 121 -26.02 -4.03 2.22
CA PHE A 121 -25.61 -5.38 1.80
C PHE A 121 -24.28 -5.78 2.44
N TRP A 122 -23.32 -4.86 2.59
CA TRP A 122 -22.06 -5.13 3.28
C TRP A 122 -22.29 -5.48 4.75
N ARG A 123 -23.18 -4.78 5.46
CA ARG A 123 -23.59 -5.14 6.83
C ARG A 123 -24.20 -6.53 6.90
N GLN A 124 -25.12 -6.86 6.00
CA GLN A 124 -25.74 -8.18 5.94
C GLN A 124 -24.71 -9.26 5.67
N HIS A 125 -23.83 -9.03 4.69
CA HIS A 125 -22.84 -10.01 4.28
C HIS A 125 -21.78 -10.20 5.36
N PHE A 126 -21.16 -9.16 5.90
CA PHE A 126 -20.05 -9.34 6.84
C PHE A 126 -20.49 -9.29 8.30
N ILE A 127 -21.08 -8.17 8.73
CA ILE A 127 -21.38 -7.93 10.15
C ILE A 127 -22.39 -8.94 10.68
N LEU A 128 -23.54 -9.08 10.02
CA LEU A 128 -24.62 -9.93 10.52
C LEU A 128 -24.29 -11.42 10.40
N GLU A 129 -23.69 -11.85 9.29
CA GLU A 129 -23.34 -13.26 9.06
C GLU A 129 -22.24 -13.78 10.02
N GLU A 130 -21.28 -12.92 10.40
CA GLU A 130 -20.20 -13.28 11.33
C GLU A 130 -20.41 -12.78 12.76
N ASN A 131 -21.56 -12.16 13.06
CA ASN A 131 -21.84 -11.53 14.36
C ASN A 131 -20.74 -10.56 14.80
N MET A 132 -20.24 -9.74 13.87
CA MET A 132 -19.18 -8.78 14.15
C MET A 132 -19.68 -7.65 15.06
N LEU A 133 -18.80 -7.13 15.88
CA LEU A 133 -19.06 -5.98 16.74
C LEU A 133 -18.94 -4.68 15.91
N GLU A 134 -20.04 -4.18 15.36
CA GLU A 134 -20.06 -2.89 14.67
C GLU A 134 -19.89 -1.73 15.67
N VAL A 135 -18.92 -0.85 15.43
CA VAL A 135 -18.66 0.36 16.22
C VAL A 135 -18.66 1.61 15.34
N ASP A 136 -18.94 2.77 15.95
CA ASP A 136 -18.83 4.08 15.31
C ASP A 136 -17.92 4.99 16.14
N CYS A 137 -16.71 5.22 15.62
CA CYS A 137 -15.71 6.07 16.27
C CYS A 137 -15.67 7.48 15.65
N PRO A 138 -15.18 8.51 16.37
CA PRO A 138 -15.00 9.86 15.83
C PRO A 138 -14.06 9.91 14.60
N CYS A 139 -14.28 10.88 13.71
CA CYS A 139 -13.36 11.17 12.61
C CYS A 139 -12.13 11.98 13.06
N VAL A 140 -12.31 12.88 14.03
CA VAL A 140 -11.24 13.71 14.57
C VAL A 140 -10.40 12.87 15.54
N THR A 141 -9.12 12.74 15.25
CA THR A 141 -8.20 11.86 15.97
C THR A 141 -7.04 12.68 16.56
N PRO A 142 -6.77 12.59 17.87
CA PRO A 142 -5.61 13.25 18.48
C PRO A 142 -4.29 12.76 17.87
N GLU A 143 -3.34 13.67 17.69
CA GLU A 143 -2.02 13.35 17.09
C GLU A 143 -1.33 12.16 17.75
N VAL A 144 -1.42 12.03 19.08
CA VAL A 144 -0.75 10.96 19.83
C VAL A 144 -1.17 9.55 19.38
N VAL A 145 -2.42 9.38 18.96
CA VAL A 145 -2.96 8.09 18.48
C VAL A 145 -2.34 7.75 17.13
N LEU A 146 -2.33 8.71 16.21
CA LEU A 146 -1.76 8.52 14.87
C LEU A 146 -0.23 8.42 14.91
N LYS A 147 0.41 9.06 15.88
CA LYS A 147 1.83 8.88 16.16
C LYS A 147 2.13 7.48 16.70
N ALA A 148 1.28 6.93 17.57
CA ALA A 148 1.42 5.56 18.05
C ALA A 148 1.38 4.56 16.89
N SER A 149 0.41 4.71 15.99
CA SER A 149 0.26 3.87 14.80
C SER A 149 1.32 4.08 13.70
N GLY A 150 2.18 5.09 13.84
CA GLY A 150 3.21 5.43 12.85
C GLY A 150 2.74 6.27 11.66
N HIS A 151 1.44 6.61 11.57
CA HIS A 151 0.90 7.44 10.49
C HIS A 151 1.54 8.84 10.43
N VAL A 152 1.79 9.47 11.57
CA VAL A 152 2.42 10.82 11.59
C VAL A 152 3.79 10.80 10.92
N ASP A 153 4.55 9.72 11.08
CA ASP A 153 5.94 9.63 10.60
C ASP A 153 6.03 9.04 9.17
N LYS A 154 5.05 8.23 8.75
CA LYS A 154 5.10 7.46 7.49
C LYS A 154 4.06 7.85 6.44
N PHE A 155 3.00 8.57 6.81
CA PHE A 155 1.89 8.89 5.91
C PHE A 155 2.19 10.15 5.07
N THR A 156 3.32 10.09 4.36
CA THR A 156 3.85 11.17 3.53
C THR A 156 4.13 10.69 2.12
N ASP A 157 3.69 11.47 1.13
CA ASP A 157 4.11 11.30 -0.27
C ASP A 157 5.19 12.33 -0.64
N LEU A 158 5.95 12.07 -1.70
CA LEU A 158 6.86 13.05 -2.28
C LEU A 158 6.13 13.98 -3.23
N MET A 159 6.20 15.28 -2.95
CA MET A 159 5.54 16.34 -3.70
C MET A 159 6.55 17.23 -4.41
N VAL A 160 6.23 17.66 -5.63
CA VAL A 160 6.92 18.73 -6.35
C VAL A 160 5.96 19.87 -6.67
N LYS A 161 6.51 21.07 -6.86
CA LYS A 161 5.73 22.28 -7.10
C LYS A 161 6.17 22.96 -8.39
N ASP A 162 5.24 23.41 -9.21
CA ASP A 162 5.53 24.35 -10.30
C ASP A 162 6.06 25.65 -9.70
N GLU A 163 7.30 26.01 -10.01
CA GLU A 163 7.99 27.14 -9.39
C GLU A 163 7.32 28.49 -9.69
N LYS A 164 6.52 28.58 -10.75
CA LYS A 164 5.84 29.83 -11.14
C LYS A 164 4.40 29.90 -10.64
N THR A 165 3.64 28.81 -10.79
CA THR A 165 2.19 28.82 -10.45
C THR A 165 1.94 28.35 -9.02
N GLY A 166 2.88 27.60 -8.46
CA GLY A 166 2.75 26.95 -7.17
C GLY A 166 1.83 25.73 -7.15
N THR A 167 1.40 25.26 -8.32
CA THR A 167 0.60 24.03 -8.46
C THR A 167 1.43 22.83 -8.02
N CYS A 168 0.85 22.00 -7.14
CA CYS A 168 1.50 20.82 -6.60
C CYS A 168 1.18 19.57 -7.42
N TYR A 169 2.18 18.70 -7.54
CA TYR A 169 2.07 17.40 -8.20
C TYR A 169 2.75 16.33 -7.36
N ARG A 170 2.24 15.11 -7.43
CA ARG A 170 2.87 13.95 -6.82
C ARG A 170 4.04 13.51 -7.69
N ALA A 171 5.23 13.41 -7.11
CA ALA A 171 6.48 13.30 -7.85
C ALA A 171 6.64 11.95 -8.56
N ASP A 172 6.26 10.86 -7.88
CA ASP A 172 6.22 9.48 -8.40
C ASP A 172 5.24 9.35 -9.58
N HIS A 173 4.06 9.95 -9.49
CA HIS A 173 3.06 9.94 -10.56
C HIS A 173 3.55 10.67 -11.81
N LEU A 174 4.26 11.79 -11.65
CA LEU A 174 4.84 12.48 -12.81
C LEU A 174 5.87 11.62 -13.52
N LEU A 175 6.71 10.91 -12.77
CA LEU A 175 7.68 9.98 -13.34
C LEU A 175 6.98 8.80 -14.02
N LYS A 176 5.97 8.22 -13.37
CA LYS A 176 5.16 7.11 -13.91
C LYS A 176 4.45 7.48 -15.21
N ASP A 177 3.77 8.63 -15.23
CA ASP A 177 3.04 9.13 -16.39
C ASP A 177 4.01 9.36 -17.55
N TYR A 178 5.18 9.97 -17.29
CA TYR A 178 6.21 10.19 -18.31
C TYR A 178 6.73 8.88 -18.90
N CYS A 179 7.15 7.93 -18.04
CA CYS A 179 7.68 6.63 -18.47
C CYS A 179 6.65 5.85 -19.29
N THR A 180 5.39 5.82 -18.84
CA THR A 180 4.29 5.13 -19.52
C THR A 180 4.00 5.77 -20.87
N GLU A 181 3.87 7.10 -20.91
CA GLU A 181 3.61 7.83 -22.16
C GLU A 181 4.73 7.61 -23.19
N LYS A 182 5.99 7.62 -22.75
CA LYS A 182 7.13 7.34 -23.62
C LYS A 182 7.13 5.90 -24.14
N LEU A 183 6.84 4.92 -23.29
CA LEU A 183 6.81 3.51 -23.70
C LEU A 183 5.66 3.22 -24.70
N GLU A 184 4.51 3.85 -24.52
CA GLU A 184 3.30 3.62 -25.33
C GLU A 184 3.27 4.43 -26.63
N LYS A 185 3.67 5.71 -26.61
CA LYS A 185 3.50 6.63 -27.74
C LYS A 185 4.75 6.79 -28.59
N ASP A 186 5.93 6.59 -28.01
CA ASP A 186 7.21 6.77 -28.70
C ASP A 186 7.78 5.41 -29.12
N LEU A 187 7.39 4.95 -30.31
CA LEU A 187 7.88 3.70 -30.88
C LEU A 187 9.37 3.75 -31.27
N THR A 188 9.97 4.95 -31.29
CA THR A 188 11.35 5.16 -31.76
C THR A 188 12.40 5.04 -30.66
N ILE A 189 11.98 4.87 -29.41
CA ILE A 189 12.90 4.64 -28.29
C ILE A 189 13.68 3.33 -28.51
N SER A 190 14.98 3.36 -28.17
CA SER A 190 15.83 2.17 -28.28
C SER A 190 15.38 1.08 -27.31
N ALA A 191 15.75 -0.17 -27.61
CA ALA A 191 15.46 -1.30 -26.73
C ALA A 191 16.04 -1.11 -25.33
N GLU A 192 17.25 -0.53 -25.25
CA GLU A 192 17.92 -0.23 -23.98
C GLU A 192 17.17 0.84 -23.19
N LYS A 193 16.68 1.91 -23.85
CA LYS A 193 15.92 2.96 -23.17
C LYS A 193 14.55 2.46 -22.72
N ALA A 194 13.91 1.59 -23.50
CA ALA A 194 12.66 0.95 -23.09
C ALA A 194 12.86 0.01 -21.89
N ALA A 195 13.99 -0.70 -21.80
CA ALA A 195 14.38 -1.48 -20.63
C ALA A 195 14.54 -0.58 -19.41
N GLU A 196 15.34 0.48 -19.54
CA GLU A 196 15.60 1.44 -18.46
C GLU A 196 14.30 2.05 -17.91
N LEU A 197 13.39 2.49 -18.78
CA LEU A 197 12.11 3.06 -18.34
C LEU A 197 11.24 2.03 -17.60
N LYS A 198 11.23 0.76 -18.02
CA LYS A 198 10.50 -0.31 -17.32
C LYS A 198 11.15 -0.65 -15.98
N ASP A 199 12.47 -0.67 -15.92
CA ASP A 199 13.21 -0.90 -14.67
C ASP A 199 12.93 0.24 -13.69
N VAL A 200 12.97 1.50 -14.15
CA VAL A 200 12.58 2.66 -13.34
C VAL A 200 11.13 2.54 -12.87
N LEU A 201 10.20 2.12 -13.73
CA LEU A 201 8.81 1.89 -13.31
C LEU A 201 8.66 0.84 -12.21
N ALA A 202 9.54 -0.18 -12.18
CA ALA A 202 9.50 -1.26 -11.20
C ALA A 202 10.07 -0.85 -9.83
N VAL A 203 10.99 0.13 -9.78
CA VAL A 203 11.67 0.53 -8.53
C VAL A 203 11.37 1.95 -8.07
N MET A 204 10.51 2.70 -8.77
CA MET A 204 10.27 4.12 -8.47
C MET A 204 9.72 4.37 -7.06
N GLU A 205 8.97 3.41 -6.51
CA GLU A 205 8.31 3.55 -5.20
C GLU A 205 9.34 3.53 -4.05
N ASP A 206 10.53 2.98 -4.32
CA ASP A 206 11.65 2.90 -3.37
C ASP A 206 12.63 4.09 -3.47
N PHE A 207 12.38 5.06 -4.37
CA PHE A 207 13.30 6.18 -4.58
C PHE A 207 13.28 7.17 -3.42
N SER A 208 14.47 7.59 -2.99
CA SER A 208 14.64 8.74 -2.10
C SER A 208 14.20 10.05 -2.81
N PRO A 209 13.90 11.12 -2.06
CA PRO A 209 13.60 12.43 -2.65
C PRO A 209 14.66 12.90 -3.65
N GLU A 210 15.94 12.66 -3.35
CA GLU A 210 17.08 13.04 -4.18
C GLU A 210 17.16 12.21 -5.46
N GLN A 211 16.94 10.89 -5.36
CA GLN A 211 16.92 9.99 -6.51
C GLN A 211 15.78 10.31 -7.46
N LEU A 212 14.59 10.54 -6.90
CA LEU A 212 13.40 10.91 -7.66
C LEU A 212 13.59 12.27 -8.34
N GLY A 213 14.13 13.26 -7.62
CA GLY A 213 14.46 14.58 -8.17
C GLY A 213 15.53 14.52 -9.25
N ALA A 214 16.53 13.65 -9.10
CA ALA A 214 17.54 13.41 -10.14
C ALA A 214 16.90 12.85 -11.42
N LYS A 215 16.00 11.86 -11.31
CA LYS A 215 15.30 11.29 -12.47
C LYS A 215 14.35 12.29 -13.15
N ILE A 216 13.62 13.09 -12.38
CA ILE A 216 12.77 14.17 -12.91
C ILE A 216 13.60 15.15 -13.75
N ARG A 217 14.79 15.55 -13.27
CA ARG A 217 15.70 16.43 -14.00
C ARG A 217 16.34 15.76 -15.21
N GLU A 218 16.84 14.53 -15.04
CA GLU A 218 17.49 13.74 -16.10
C GLU A 218 16.57 13.57 -17.31
N TYR A 219 15.29 13.29 -17.07
CA TYR A 219 14.29 13.08 -18.12
C TYR A 219 13.63 14.38 -18.61
N GLY A 220 14.00 15.53 -18.03
CA GLY A 220 13.46 16.84 -18.40
C GLY A 220 11.96 16.97 -18.13
N ILE A 221 11.46 16.33 -17.08
CA ILE A 221 10.04 16.35 -16.72
C ILE A 221 9.68 17.75 -16.22
N THR A 222 8.62 18.31 -16.79
CA THR A 222 8.10 19.65 -16.45
C THR A 222 6.66 19.56 -15.99
N ALA A 223 6.13 20.65 -15.43
CA ALA A 223 4.73 20.73 -15.03
C ALA A 223 3.82 20.40 -16.24
N PRO A 224 2.89 19.44 -16.14
CA PRO A 224 2.10 18.94 -17.28
C PRO A 224 1.36 20.04 -18.04
N ASP A 225 0.75 20.98 -17.30
CA ASP A 225 -0.16 22.00 -17.85
C ASP A 225 0.57 23.25 -18.37
N THR A 226 1.68 23.62 -17.74
CA THR A 226 2.37 24.91 -17.99
C THR A 226 3.73 24.74 -18.65
N LYS A 227 4.29 23.53 -18.64
CA LYS A 227 5.68 23.21 -19.03
C LYS A 227 6.74 24.00 -18.25
N ASN A 228 6.39 24.53 -17.08
CA ASN A 228 7.33 25.21 -16.20
C ASN A 228 8.28 24.22 -15.49
N PRO A 229 9.43 24.72 -15.00
CA PRO A 229 10.29 23.97 -14.07
C PRO A 229 9.54 23.56 -12.80
N LEU A 230 9.97 22.43 -12.24
CA LEU A 230 9.47 21.86 -10.99
C LEU A 230 10.53 22.01 -9.89
N SER A 231 10.09 22.22 -8.66
CA SER A 231 10.96 22.17 -7.47
C SER A 231 11.53 20.76 -7.26
N ASP A 232 12.54 20.66 -6.39
CA ASP A 232 12.95 19.36 -5.85
C ASP A 232 11.79 18.68 -5.11
N PRO A 233 11.72 17.33 -5.13
CA PRO A 233 10.73 16.58 -4.35
C PRO A 233 10.93 16.77 -2.84
N TYR A 234 9.85 16.96 -2.10
CA TYR A 234 9.87 17.03 -0.64
C TYR A 234 8.69 16.28 -0.01
N PRO A 235 8.83 15.76 1.22
CA PRO A 235 7.75 15.04 1.89
C PRO A 235 6.54 15.93 2.18
N PHE A 236 5.35 15.40 1.95
CA PHE A 236 4.08 16.04 2.23
C PHE A 236 3.15 15.09 2.99
N ASN A 237 2.67 15.51 4.16
CA ASN A 237 1.78 14.71 4.98
C ASN A 237 0.37 14.66 4.37
N LEU A 238 -0.14 13.45 4.14
CA LEU A 238 -1.43 13.21 3.52
C LEU A 238 -2.61 13.24 4.52
N MET A 239 -2.40 13.55 5.79
CA MET A 239 -3.48 13.69 6.76
C MET A 239 -3.97 15.14 6.81
N PHE A 240 -5.29 15.33 6.86
CA PHE A 240 -5.83 16.66 7.13
C PHE A 240 -5.61 17.03 8.59
N GLN A 241 -4.74 18.00 8.84
CA GLN A 241 -4.48 18.50 10.18
C GLN A 241 -5.60 19.44 10.65
N THR A 242 -5.91 19.38 11.93
CA THR A 242 -6.85 20.26 12.62
C THR A 242 -6.38 20.50 14.06
N SER A 243 -7.14 21.28 14.83
CA SER A 243 -6.89 21.51 16.25
C SER A 243 -8.13 21.16 17.06
N ILE A 244 -7.94 20.46 18.18
CA ILE A 244 -8.99 20.04 19.10
C ILE A 244 -9.12 21.11 20.20
N GLY A 245 -10.31 21.68 20.30
CA GLY A 245 -10.62 22.74 21.26
C GLY A 245 -10.18 24.15 20.79
N PRO A 246 -10.72 25.20 21.43
CA PRO A 246 -10.56 26.58 20.96
C PRO A 246 -9.15 27.15 21.16
N SER A 247 -8.33 26.54 22.02
CA SER A 247 -6.97 27.02 22.32
C SER A 247 -5.94 26.67 21.25
N GLY A 248 -6.25 25.74 20.35
CA GLY A 248 -5.30 25.25 19.36
C GLY A 248 -4.19 24.35 19.93
N LEU A 249 -4.17 24.08 21.23
CA LEU A 249 -3.06 23.41 21.92
C LEU A 249 -3.02 21.90 21.72
N ILE A 250 -4.14 21.29 21.31
CA ILE A 250 -4.24 19.85 21.09
C ILE A 250 -4.26 19.62 19.57
N PRO A 251 -3.13 19.24 18.95
CA PRO A 251 -3.11 18.90 17.54
C PRO A 251 -3.93 17.63 17.29
N GLY A 252 -4.66 17.63 16.18
CA GLY A 252 -5.43 16.49 15.73
C GLY A 252 -5.39 16.38 14.22
N TYR A 253 -5.91 15.28 13.72
CA TYR A 253 -6.07 15.03 12.30
C TYR A 253 -7.45 14.44 12.03
N MET A 254 -7.94 14.60 10.81
CA MET A 254 -9.01 13.76 10.31
C MET A 254 -8.42 12.38 10.00
N ARG A 255 -9.06 11.31 10.49
CA ARG A 255 -8.54 9.95 10.39
C ARG A 255 -8.33 9.51 8.92
N PRO A 256 -7.18 8.90 8.58
CA PRO A 256 -6.89 8.40 7.24
C PRO A 256 -7.49 7.01 6.93
N GLU A 257 -7.93 6.31 7.96
CA GLU A 257 -8.58 4.99 7.97
C GLU A 257 -9.56 4.91 9.16
N THR A 258 -10.36 3.85 9.25
CA THR A 258 -11.30 3.60 10.36
C THR A 258 -10.78 2.61 11.42
N ALA A 259 -9.82 1.76 11.06
CA ALA A 259 -9.21 0.71 11.89
C ALA A 259 -8.70 1.20 13.26
N GLN A 260 -8.07 2.37 13.33
CA GLN A 260 -7.53 2.92 14.58
C GLN A 260 -8.58 3.03 15.69
N GLY A 261 -9.83 3.35 15.35
CA GLY A 261 -10.94 3.40 16.30
C GLY A 261 -11.23 2.04 16.95
N ILE A 262 -11.07 0.96 16.18
CA ILE A 262 -11.26 -0.41 16.68
C ILE A 262 -10.11 -0.81 17.60
N PHE A 263 -8.85 -0.54 17.20
CA PHE A 263 -7.68 -0.90 18.01
C PHE A 263 -7.66 -0.23 19.38
N VAL A 264 -7.97 1.08 19.46
CA VAL A 264 -7.99 1.78 20.75
C VAL A 264 -9.09 1.27 21.69
N ASN A 265 -10.16 0.70 21.14
CA ASN A 265 -11.28 0.12 21.88
C ASN A 265 -11.16 -1.41 22.06
N PHE A 266 -10.03 -2.01 21.70
CA PHE A 266 -9.83 -3.47 21.74
C PHE A 266 -10.19 -4.07 23.10
N LYS A 267 -9.76 -3.45 24.19
CA LYS A 267 -10.01 -3.95 25.56
C LYS A 267 -11.50 -4.05 25.88
N ASP A 268 -12.28 -3.05 25.50
CA ASP A 268 -13.72 -3.01 25.76
C ASP A 268 -14.47 -3.95 24.83
N LEU A 269 -14.06 -4.05 23.56
CA LEU A 269 -14.61 -5.02 22.59
C LEU A 269 -14.34 -6.46 23.01
N TYR A 270 -13.11 -6.76 23.44
CA TYR A 270 -12.73 -8.07 23.94
C TYR A 270 -13.51 -8.43 25.22
N TYR A 271 -13.69 -7.47 26.14
CA TYR A 271 -14.53 -7.66 27.33
C TYR A 271 -16.00 -7.92 26.94
N TYR A 272 -16.55 -7.14 26.02
CA TYR A 272 -17.93 -7.30 25.53
C TYR A 272 -18.15 -8.66 24.87
N ASN A 273 -17.14 -9.18 24.14
CA ASN A 273 -17.14 -10.52 23.57
C ASN A 273 -16.93 -11.64 24.63
N GLY A 274 -16.99 -11.32 25.92
CA GLY A 274 -16.81 -12.29 26.99
C GLY A 274 -15.38 -12.82 27.12
N LYS A 275 -14.39 -12.03 26.70
CA LYS A 275 -12.95 -12.35 26.74
C LYS A 275 -12.58 -13.61 25.98
N LYS A 276 -13.14 -13.80 24.78
CA LYS A 276 -12.86 -14.95 23.92
C LYS A 276 -12.31 -14.50 22.58
N LEU A 277 -11.36 -15.28 22.07
CA LEU A 277 -10.90 -15.25 20.68
C LEU A 277 -11.43 -16.48 19.93
N PRO A 278 -11.58 -16.41 18.60
CA PRO A 278 -11.51 -15.18 17.80
C PRO A 278 -12.74 -14.28 18.01
N PHE A 279 -12.61 -13.00 17.66
CA PHE A 279 -13.74 -12.09 17.48
C PHE A 279 -13.41 -11.04 16.43
N ALA A 280 -14.43 -10.48 15.80
CA ALA A 280 -14.27 -9.42 14.82
C ALA A 280 -15.04 -8.17 15.24
N ALA A 281 -14.43 -7.01 14.99
CA ALA A 281 -15.10 -5.73 15.07
C ALA A 281 -15.06 -5.06 13.70
N ALA A 282 -16.08 -4.27 13.39
CA ALA A 282 -16.23 -3.63 12.10
C ALA A 282 -16.61 -2.17 12.27
N GLN A 283 -16.22 -1.34 11.31
CA GLN A 283 -16.60 0.06 11.29
C GLN A 283 -16.88 0.52 9.86
N ILE A 284 -18.00 1.24 9.69
CA ILE A 284 -18.34 1.91 8.43
C ILE A 284 -18.34 3.40 8.70
N GLY A 285 -17.49 4.15 8.01
CA GLY A 285 -17.42 5.59 8.23
C GLY A 285 -16.55 6.34 7.24
N GLN A 286 -16.50 7.67 7.39
CA GLN A 286 -15.65 8.51 6.54
C GLN A 286 -14.19 8.38 6.94
N ALA A 287 -13.32 8.42 5.94
CA ALA A 287 -11.88 8.54 6.05
C ALA A 287 -11.39 9.64 5.11
N PHE A 288 -10.26 10.23 5.45
CA PHE A 288 -9.77 11.46 4.82
C PHE A 288 -8.32 11.33 4.43
N ARG A 289 -8.01 11.61 3.17
CA ARG A 289 -6.63 11.64 2.67
C ARG A 289 -6.42 12.91 1.89
N ASN A 290 -5.53 13.78 2.33
CA ASN A 290 -5.17 15.03 1.68
C ASN A 290 -4.32 14.78 0.42
N GLU A 291 -4.91 14.07 -0.54
CA GLU A 291 -4.30 13.66 -1.80
C GLU A 291 -3.73 14.90 -2.53
N ILE A 292 -2.47 14.78 -2.99
CA ILE A 292 -1.71 15.89 -3.57
C ILE A 292 -2.34 16.32 -4.88
N SER A 293 -2.67 15.36 -5.75
CA SER A 293 -3.30 15.60 -7.05
C SER A 293 -4.40 14.58 -7.31
N PRO A 294 -5.60 14.76 -6.72
CA PRO A 294 -6.71 13.82 -6.90
C PRO A 294 -7.19 13.86 -8.35
N ARG A 295 -6.83 12.83 -9.11
CA ARG A 295 -7.20 12.59 -10.51
C ARG A 295 -8.06 11.33 -10.58
N GLN A 296 -8.77 11.10 -11.68
CA GLN A 296 -9.54 9.86 -11.92
C GLN A 296 -10.90 9.74 -11.17
N GLY A 297 -11.54 10.86 -10.83
CA GLY A 297 -12.91 10.86 -10.30
C GLY A 297 -13.00 10.24 -8.91
N LEU A 298 -13.95 9.31 -8.71
CA LEU A 298 -14.19 8.67 -7.41
C LEU A 298 -13.08 7.70 -6.96
N LEU A 299 -12.11 7.38 -7.82
CA LEU A 299 -11.00 6.46 -7.48
C LEU A 299 -9.94 7.09 -6.57
N ARG A 300 -9.74 8.41 -6.66
CA ARG A 300 -8.79 9.16 -5.81
C ARG A 300 -9.47 10.42 -5.33
N VAL A 301 -10.00 10.34 -4.11
CA VAL A 301 -10.76 11.40 -3.45
C VAL A 301 -10.16 11.73 -2.10
N ARG A 302 -10.49 12.92 -1.59
CA ARG A 302 -9.99 13.41 -0.31
C ARG A 302 -10.83 13.02 0.88
N GLU A 303 -12.08 12.68 0.62
CA GLU A 303 -13.06 12.17 1.59
C GLU A 303 -13.79 11.00 0.94
N PHE A 304 -13.81 9.85 1.63
CA PHE A 304 -14.49 8.66 1.16
C PHE A 304 -14.95 7.79 2.32
N THR A 305 -15.95 6.96 2.04
CA THR A 305 -16.47 6.02 3.03
C THR A 305 -15.73 4.71 2.92
N LEU A 306 -15.20 4.25 4.05
CA LEU A 306 -14.60 2.94 4.22
C LEU A 306 -15.54 2.04 5.03
N ALA A 307 -15.37 0.74 4.82
CA ALA A 307 -15.96 -0.32 5.61
C ALA A 307 -14.85 -1.31 5.94
N GLU A 308 -14.36 -1.28 7.17
CA GLU A 308 -13.21 -2.06 7.61
C GLU A 308 -13.60 -3.06 8.69
N ILE A 309 -12.88 -4.18 8.74
CA ILE A 309 -13.09 -5.29 9.66
C ILE A 309 -11.73 -5.64 10.26
N GLU A 310 -11.65 -5.62 11.59
CA GLU A 310 -10.50 -6.13 12.32
C GLU A 310 -10.90 -7.46 12.97
N HIS A 311 -10.35 -8.56 12.44
CA HIS A 311 -10.59 -9.90 12.95
C HIS A 311 -9.44 -10.35 13.85
N PHE A 312 -9.66 -10.31 15.16
CA PHE A 312 -8.69 -10.73 16.16
C PHE A 312 -8.74 -12.24 16.35
N VAL A 313 -7.60 -12.90 16.16
CA VAL A 313 -7.45 -14.35 16.26
C VAL A 313 -6.16 -14.68 17.00
N ASP A 314 -6.12 -15.86 17.60
CA ASP A 314 -4.91 -16.41 18.20
C ASP A 314 -3.81 -16.61 17.12
N PRO A 315 -2.61 -16.04 17.29
CA PRO A 315 -1.52 -16.24 16.34
C PRO A 315 -1.07 -17.71 16.20
N GLU A 316 -1.27 -18.56 17.22
CA GLU A 316 -0.93 -19.99 17.17
C GLU A 316 -2.03 -20.83 16.49
N ASN A 317 -3.24 -20.28 16.35
CA ASN A 317 -4.36 -20.95 15.70
C ASN A 317 -5.15 -20.02 14.78
N LYS A 318 -4.71 -19.91 13.53
CA LYS A 318 -5.37 -19.14 12.46
C LYS A 318 -6.34 -19.96 11.58
N SER A 319 -6.87 -21.07 12.11
CA SER A 319 -7.94 -21.82 11.43
C SER A 319 -9.25 -21.03 11.43
N HIS A 320 -10.15 -21.29 10.48
CA HIS A 320 -11.46 -20.64 10.43
C HIS A 320 -12.59 -21.67 10.30
N PRO A 321 -13.53 -21.75 11.26
CA PRO A 321 -14.56 -22.80 11.29
C PRO A 321 -15.41 -22.89 10.00
N LYS A 322 -15.65 -21.75 9.35
CA LYS A 322 -16.43 -21.66 8.11
C LYS A 322 -15.60 -21.66 6.82
N PHE A 323 -14.29 -21.93 6.89
CA PHE A 323 -13.45 -21.93 5.68
C PHE A 323 -13.94 -22.92 4.62
N SER A 324 -14.48 -24.07 5.05
CA SER A 324 -15.04 -25.08 4.14
C SER A 324 -16.16 -24.57 3.23
N ASP A 325 -16.88 -23.51 3.63
CA ASP A 325 -17.97 -22.91 2.85
C ASP A 325 -17.46 -22.17 1.60
N VAL A 326 -16.20 -21.73 1.63
CA VAL A 326 -15.57 -20.96 0.53
C VAL A 326 -14.39 -21.69 -0.11
N ALA A 327 -13.90 -22.77 0.49
CA ALA A 327 -12.71 -23.49 0.01
C ALA A 327 -12.82 -23.98 -1.44
N LYS A 328 -14.03 -24.23 -1.95
CA LYS A 328 -14.26 -24.70 -3.33
C LYS A 328 -14.41 -23.57 -4.35
N LEU A 329 -14.28 -22.31 -3.94
CA LEU A 329 -14.36 -21.18 -4.87
C LEU A 329 -13.13 -21.15 -5.77
N GLU A 330 -13.37 -20.90 -7.05
CA GLU A 330 -12.35 -20.74 -8.08
C GLU A 330 -12.47 -19.37 -8.74
N PHE A 331 -11.39 -18.60 -8.73
CA PHE A 331 -11.35 -17.25 -9.30
C PHE A 331 -9.91 -16.84 -9.65
N LEU A 332 -9.77 -15.71 -10.36
CA LEU A 332 -8.47 -15.19 -10.75
C LEU A 332 -7.67 -14.78 -9.52
N MET A 333 -6.54 -15.44 -9.31
CA MET A 333 -5.56 -15.10 -8.29
C MET A 333 -4.24 -14.77 -8.97
N PHE A 334 -3.49 -13.85 -8.38
CA PHE A 334 -2.19 -13.43 -8.86
C PHE A 334 -1.16 -13.49 -7.73
N PRO A 335 -0.68 -14.70 -7.39
CA PRO A 335 0.32 -14.89 -6.33
C PRO A 335 1.64 -14.21 -6.65
N ARG A 336 2.48 -14.06 -5.63
CA ARG A 336 3.79 -13.41 -5.75
C ARG A 336 4.71 -14.10 -6.77
N GLU A 337 4.71 -15.42 -6.83
CA GLU A 337 5.57 -16.19 -7.74
C GLU A 337 5.22 -15.93 -9.22
N GLU A 338 3.93 -15.92 -9.56
CA GLU A 338 3.47 -15.54 -10.90
C GLU A 338 3.85 -14.10 -11.27
N GLN A 339 3.73 -13.16 -10.34
CA GLN A 339 4.11 -11.76 -10.57
C GLN A 339 5.59 -11.64 -10.91
N MET A 340 6.46 -12.24 -10.08
CA MET A 340 7.91 -12.18 -10.25
C MET A 340 8.40 -12.92 -11.50
N SER A 341 7.68 -13.95 -11.94
CA SER A 341 7.99 -14.68 -13.18
C SER A 341 7.40 -14.05 -14.44
N GLY A 342 6.71 -12.91 -14.31
CA GLY A 342 6.09 -12.20 -15.44
C GLY A 342 4.89 -12.93 -16.05
N GLN A 343 4.28 -13.85 -15.31
CA GLN A 343 3.09 -14.57 -15.73
C GLN A 343 1.83 -13.74 -15.45
N SER A 344 0.70 -14.13 -16.03
CA SER A 344 -0.60 -13.53 -15.73
C SER A 344 -1.27 -14.19 -14.53
N ALA A 345 -2.26 -13.52 -13.96
CA ALA A 345 -3.22 -14.12 -13.03
C ALA A 345 -3.82 -15.43 -13.60
N LYS A 346 -4.08 -16.39 -12.73
CA LYS A 346 -4.64 -17.70 -13.09
C LYS A 346 -5.87 -18.01 -12.24
N LYS A 347 -6.80 -18.80 -12.77
CA LYS A 347 -7.91 -19.33 -11.98
C LYS A 347 -7.37 -20.40 -11.04
N LEU A 348 -7.47 -20.17 -9.74
CA LEU A 348 -7.02 -21.09 -8.69
C LEU A 348 -8.19 -21.41 -7.76
N CYS A 349 -8.22 -22.65 -7.25
CA CYS A 349 -9.11 -23.06 -6.17
C CYS A 349 -8.57 -22.54 -4.85
N LEU A 350 -9.40 -21.83 -4.09
CA LEU A 350 -9.01 -21.19 -2.83
C LEU A 350 -8.52 -22.20 -1.78
N GLY A 351 -9.18 -23.36 -1.69
CA GLY A 351 -8.79 -24.44 -0.78
C GLY A 351 -7.41 -25.01 -1.11
N GLU A 352 -7.08 -25.15 -2.40
CA GLU A 352 -5.74 -25.56 -2.81
C GLU A 352 -4.68 -24.49 -2.53
N ALA A 353 -5.02 -23.21 -2.73
CA ALA A 353 -4.12 -22.11 -2.46
C ALA A 353 -3.74 -22.03 -0.97
N VAL A 354 -4.70 -22.28 -0.07
CA VAL A 354 -4.42 -22.40 1.38
C VAL A 354 -3.63 -23.66 1.70
N ALA A 355 -4.02 -24.82 1.15
CA ALA A 355 -3.32 -26.08 1.41
C ALA A 355 -1.84 -26.09 0.93
N LYS A 356 -1.53 -25.34 -0.14
CA LYS A 356 -0.17 -25.16 -0.66
C LYS A 356 0.63 -24.07 0.08
N GLY A 357 0.00 -23.30 0.97
CA GLY A 357 0.62 -22.17 1.66
C GLY A 357 0.76 -20.90 0.82
N THR A 358 0.15 -20.85 -0.38
CA THR A 358 0.10 -19.62 -1.20
C THR A 358 -0.69 -18.53 -0.49
N VAL A 359 -1.83 -18.89 0.10
CA VAL A 359 -2.57 -18.08 1.08
C VAL A 359 -2.20 -18.61 2.46
N ASN A 360 -1.71 -17.74 3.33
CA ASN A 360 -1.03 -18.13 4.56
C ASN A 360 -1.85 -19.02 5.51
N ASN A 361 -3.16 -18.76 5.66
CA ASN A 361 -4.01 -19.50 6.60
C ASN A 361 -5.49 -19.50 6.19
N GLU A 362 -6.29 -20.34 6.85
CA GLU A 362 -7.72 -20.47 6.59
C GLU A 362 -8.52 -19.21 6.92
N THR A 363 -8.11 -18.43 7.94
CA THR A 363 -8.78 -17.16 8.27
C THR A 363 -8.66 -16.16 7.12
N LEU A 364 -7.44 -15.96 6.62
CA LEU A 364 -7.19 -15.10 5.46
C LEU A 364 -7.92 -15.63 4.22
N GLY A 365 -7.85 -16.93 3.97
CA GLY A 365 -8.57 -17.59 2.89
C GLY A 365 -10.08 -17.39 3.00
N TYR A 366 -10.65 -17.50 4.19
CA TYR A 366 -12.07 -17.29 4.43
C TYR A 366 -12.51 -15.89 4.00
N PHE A 367 -11.81 -14.85 4.47
CA PHE A 367 -12.14 -13.47 4.11
C PHE A 367 -11.91 -13.16 2.62
N ILE A 368 -10.88 -13.72 1.98
CA ILE A 368 -10.73 -13.65 0.51
C ILE A 368 -11.97 -14.22 -0.19
N GLY A 369 -12.42 -15.41 0.19
CA GLY A 369 -13.61 -16.05 -0.37
C GLY A 369 -14.89 -15.22 -0.12
N ARG A 370 -15.05 -14.67 1.08
CA ARG A 370 -16.18 -13.80 1.43
C ARG A 370 -16.18 -12.49 0.64
N VAL A 371 -15.01 -11.88 0.41
CA VAL A 371 -14.86 -10.68 -0.42
C VAL A 371 -15.22 -10.99 -1.88
N TYR A 372 -14.75 -12.12 -2.43
CA TYR A 372 -15.14 -12.56 -3.78
C TYR A 372 -16.67 -12.70 -3.91
N LEU A 373 -17.31 -13.37 -2.95
CA LEU A 373 -18.77 -13.54 -2.94
C LEU A 373 -19.50 -12.20 -2.81
N PHE A 374 -18.99 -11.27 -2.01
CA PHE A 374 -19.58 -9.93 -1.86
C PHE A 374 -19.53 -9.15 -3.18
N LEU A 375 -18.34 -9.04 -3.79
CA LEU A 375 -18.14 -8.27 -5.02
C LEU A 375 -18.93 -8.85 -6.19
N THR A 376 -18.95 -10.18 -6.33
CA THR A 376 -19.72 -10.83 -7.40
C THR A 376 -21.23 -10.70 -7.23
N ARG A 377 -21.74 -10.71 -5.99
CA ARG A 377 -23.16 -10.46 -5.70
C ARG A 377 -23.57 -8.99 -5.90
N LEU A 378 -22.64 -8.05 -5.72
CA LEU A 378 -22.84 -6.65 -6.10
C LEU A 378 -22.95 -6.43 -7.62
N GLY A 379 -22.56 -7.43 -8.43
CA GLY A 379 -22.62 -7.37 -9.89
C GLY A 379 -21.27 -7.07 -10.56
N ILE A 380 -20.15 -7.20 -9.84
CA ILE A 380 -18.82 -7.13 -10.45
C ILE A 380 -18.58 -8.37 -11.33
N ASP A 381 -18.10 -8.14 -12.55
CA ASP A 381 -17.78 -9.19 -13.50
C ASP A 381 -16.61 -10.05 -12.99
N LYS A 382 -16.84 -11.37 -12.93
CA LYS A 382 -15.89 -12.37 -12.42
C LYS A 382 -14.61 -12.43 -13.23
N GLU A 383 -14.67 -12.18 -14.54
CA GLU A 383 -13.48 -12.20 -15.41
C GLU A 383 -12.64 -10.92 -15.28
N ARG A 384 -13.19 -9.89 -14.63
CA ARG A 384 -12.55 -8.59 -14.36
C ARG A 384 -12.30 -8.36 -12.88
N LEU A 385 -12.32 -9.42 -12.08
CA LEU A 385 -12.03 -9.42 -10.66
C LEU A 385 -10.89 -10.40 -10.41
N ARG A 386 -9.79 -9.92 -9.84
CA ARG A 386 -8.67 -10.76 -9.43
C ARG A 386 -8.23 -10.45 -8.00
N PHE A 387 -7.54 -11.39 -7.37
CA PHE A 387 -6.91 -11.22 -6.07
C PHE A 387 -5.40 -11.24 -6.23
N ARG A 388 -4.73 -10.11 -6.01
CA ARG A 388 -3.28 -9.96 -6.16
C ARG A 388 -2.60 -10.00 -4.81
N GLN A 389 -1.59 -10.85 -4.67
CA GLN A 389 -0.78 -10.89 -3.45
C GLN A 389 0.25 -9.76 -3.48
N HIS A 390 0.51 -9.12 -2.34
CA HIS A 390 1.59 -8.13 -2.26
C HIS A 390 2.97 -8.77 -2.48
N LEU A 391 3.85 -8.06 -3.18
CA LEU A 391 5.27 -8.43 -3.26
C LEU A 391 5.97 -8.19 -1.91
N ALA A 392 7.14 -8.79 -1.71
CA ALA A 392 7.85 -8.70 -0.43
C ALA A 392 8.28 -7.26 -0.07
N ASN A 393 8.55 -6.41 -1.06
CA ASN A 393 8.87 -5.00 -0.90
C ASN A 393 7.62 -4.11 -0.70
N GLU A 394 6.45 -4.55 -1.16
CA GLU A 394 5.17 -3.85 -0.96
C GLU A 394 4.57 -4.11 0.43
N MET A 395 4.90 -5.27 1.02
CA MET A 395 4.40 -5.65 2.33
C MET A 395 4.88 -4.69 3.42
N ALA A 396 3.97 -4.26 4.28
CA ALA A 396 4.35 -3.63 5.54
C ALA A 396 5.23 -4.61 6.34
N HIS A 397 6.34 -4.12 6.90
CA HIS A 397 7.30 -4.90 7.70
C HIS A 397 6.71 -5.77 8.84
N TYR A 398 5.46 -5.55 9.23
CA TYR A 398 4.73 -6.30 10.25
C TYR A 398 3.62 -7.24 9.71
N ALA A 399 3.33 -7.18 8.41
CA ALA A 399 2.31 -8.01 7.80
C ALA A 399 2.88 -9.41 7.51
N ALA A 400 2.08 -10.46 7.74
CA ALA A 400 2.47 -11.84 7.44
C ALA A 400 2.09 -12.24 6.00
N ASP A 401 0.97 -11.72 5.49
CA ASP A 401 0.49 -11.89 4.12
C ASP A 401 -0.52 -10.77 3.81
N CYS A 402 -0.64 -10.36 2.55
CA CYS A 402 -1.58 -9.33 2.13
C CYS A 402 -2.06 -9.57 0.70
N TRP A 403 -3.37 -9.45 0.50
CA TRP A 403 -4.03 -9.66 -0.78
C TRP A 403 -4.99 -8.50 -1.10
N ASP A 404 -4.91 -8.03 -2.33
CA ASP A 404 -5.78 -6.99 -2.86
C ASP A 404 -6.81 -7.60 -3.80
N ALA A 405 -8.10 -7.36 -3.55
CA ALA A 405 -9.12 -7.55 -4.56
C ALA A 405 -9.06 -6.38 -5.55
N GLU A 406 -8.70 -6.66 -6.79
CA GLU A 406 -8.56 -5.67 -7.86
C GLU A 406 -9.64 -5.84 -8.92
N ILE A 407 -10.21 -4.73 -9.36
CA ILE A 407 -11.23 -4.68 -10.42
C ILE A 407 -10.63 -4.04 -11.66
N GLU A 408 -10.77 -4.71 -12.82
CA GLU A 408 -10.35 -4.13 -14.11
C GLU A 408 -11.36 -3.07 -14.56
N SER A 409 -10.87 -1.83 -14.66
CA SER A 409 -11.64 -0.66 -15.08
C SER A 409 -11.06 -0.02 -16.35
N SER A 410 -11.65 1.10 -16.80
CA SER A 410 -11.06 1.91 -17.88
C SER A 410 -9.68 2.48 -17.52
N TYR A 411 -9.29 2.46 -16.25
CA TYR A 411 -8.00 2.89 -15.73
C TYR A 411 -7.01 1.72 -15.52
N GLY A 412 -7.37 0.50 -15.92
CA GLY A 412 -6.62 -0.71 -15.61
C GLY A 412 -7.11 -1.39 -14.34
N TRP A 413 -6.29 -2.27 -13.77
CA TRP A 413 -6.54 -2.95 -12.50
C TRP A 413 -6.38 -1.98 -11.35
N ILE A 414 -7.43 -1.83 -10.53
CA ILE A 414 -7.46 -0.92 -9.38
C ILE A 414 -7.90 -1.71 -8.15
N GLU A 415 -7.16 -1.57 -7.06
CA GLU A 415 -7.53 -2.09 -5.75
C GLU A 415 -8.89 -1.54 -5.30
N CYS A 416 -9.76 -2.42 -4.81
CA CYS A 416 -11.02 -2.05 -4.19
C CYS A 416 -11.19 -2.55 -2.75
N VAL A 417 -10.46 -3.61 -2.37
CA VAL A 417 -10.44 -4.18 -1.01
C VAL A 417 -9.05 -4.71 -0.71
N GLY A 418 -8.38 -4.17 0.30
CA GLY A 418 -7.16 -4.76 0.87
C GLY A 418 -7.50 -5.76 1.98
N ILE A 419 -6.80 -6.90 2.01
CA ILE A 419 -7.01 -7.99 2.98
C ILE A 419 -5.64 -8.36 3.56
N ALA A 420 -5.32 -7.80 4.73
CA ALA A 420 -4.00 -7.88 5.34
C ALA A 420 -3.99 -8.66 6.65
N ASP A 421 -3.00 -9.53 6.84
CA ASP A 421 -2.67 -10.13 8.13
C ASP A 421 -1.61 -9.28 8.83
N ARG A 422 -2.03 -8.33 9.66
CA ARG A 422 -1.16 -7.32 10.32
C ARG A 422 -0.49 -7.80 11.61
N SER A 423 -0.62 -9.09 11.95
CA SER A 423 -0.20 -9.65 13.24
C SER A 423 -0.75 -8.83 14.44
N ALA A 424 0.09 -8.50 15.42
CA ALA A 424 -0.29 -7.71 16.61
C ALA A 424 0.42 -6.35 16.65
N TYR A 425 0.86 -5.82 15.50
CA TYR A 425 1.58 -4.55 15.44
C TYR A 425 0.80 -3.39 16.06
N ASP A 426 -0.44 -3.18 15.61
CA ASP A 426 -1.26 -2.05 16.05
C ASP A 426 -1.56 -2.09 17.55
N LEU A 427 -1.95 -3.26 18.08
CA LEU A 427 -2.21 -3.45 19.51
C LEU A 427 -0.95 -3.21 20.36
N ARG A 428 0.22 -3.70 19.92
CA ARG A 428 1.50 -3.45 20.61
C ARG A 428 1.88 -1.98 20.59
N ALA A 429 1.81 -1.33 19.44
CA ALA A 429 2.17 0.07 19.28
C ALA A 429 1.30 0.99 20.18
N HIS A 430 0.00 0.72 20.26
CA HIS A 430 -0.90 1.43 21.18
C HIS A 430 -0.64 1.08 22.65
N SER A 431 -0.34 -0.18 22.96
CA SER A 431 0.01 -0.60 24.32
C SER A 431 1.26 0.12 24.82
N ASP A 432 2.32 0.12 24.02
CA ASP A 432 3.61 0.75 24.33
C ASP A 432 3.45 2.26 24.52
N LYS A 433 2.63 2.90 23.68
CA LYS A 433 2.44 4.36 23.73
C LYS A 433 1.53 4.79 24.88
N SER A 434 0.48 4.04 25.19
CA SER A 434 -0.52 4.39 26.20
C SER A 434 -0.20 3.86 27.60
N GLY A 435 0.68 2.86 27.71
CA GLY A 435 0.91 2.10 28.95
C GLY A 435 -0.25 1.18 29.35
N THR A 436 -1.28 1.05 28.51
CA THR A 436 -2.43 0.16 28.77
C THR A 436 -2.25 -1.14 27.98
N PRO A 437 -2.21 -2.32 28.63
CA PRO A 437 -2.04 -3.58 27.92
C PRO A 437 -3.27 -3.91 27.07
N LEU A 438 -3.08 -4.02 25.76
CA LEU A 438 -4.08 -4.49 24.79
C LEU A 438 -3.77 -5.94 24.40
N VAL A 439 -4.03 -6.86 25.33
CA VAL A 439 -3.75 -8.29 25.19
C VAL A 439 -5.01 -9.11 25.44
N ALA A 440 -5.07 -10.28 24.81
CA ALA A 440 -6.03 -11.32 25.15
C ALA A 440 -5.42 -12.32 26.13
N GLU A 441 -6.25 -12.96 26.94
CA GLU A 441 -5.87 -14.02 27.86
C GLU A 441 -6.65 -15.30 27.53
N GLU A 442 -5.95 -16.43 27.54
CA GLU A 442 -6.57 -17.75 27.44
C GLU A 442 -6.21 -18.57 28.68
N LYS A 443 -7.20 -19.30 29.20
CA LYS A 443 -6.96 -20.23 30.30
C LYS A 443 -6.42 -21.53 29.72
N PHE A 444 -5.23 -21.92 30.17
CA PHE A 444 -4.73 -23.27 29.90
C PHE A 444 -5.70 -24.32 30.45
N ALA A 445 -5.79 -25.45 29.74
CA ALA A 445 -6.60 -26.59 30.17
C ALA A 445 -6.18 -27.11 31.56
N GLU A 446 -4.87 -27.10 31.81
CA GLU A 446 -4.28 -27.42 33.11
C GLU A 446 -3.33 -26.29 33.52
N PRO A 447 -3.23 -25.94 34.82
CA PRO A 447 -2.23 -24.99 35.29
C PRO A 447 -0.83 -25.44 34.90
N LYS A 448 -0.11 -24.60 34.14
CA LYS A 448 1.29 -24.83 33.84
C LYS A 448 2.14 -24.25 34.96
N GLU A 449 2.78 -25.13 35.73
CA GLU A 449 3.85 -24.72 36.64
C GLU A 449 5.09 -24.38 35.82
N VAL A 450 5.60 -23.17 35.98
CA VAL A 450 6.81 -22.70 35.31
C VAL A 450 7.79 -22.32 36.40
N GLU A 451 8.92 -23.02 36.46
CA GLU A 451 10.07 -22.56 37.24
C GLU A 451 10.67 -21.37 36.52
N LYS A 452 10.66 -20.21 37.19
CA LYS A 452 11.28 -18.99 36.69
C LYS A 452 12.20 -18.45 37.76
N LEU A 453 13.44 -18.16 37.39
CA LEU A 453 14.36 -17.48 38.29
C LEU A 453 13.90 -16.03 38.51
N VAL A 454 13.59 -15.66 39.75
CA VAL A 454 13.12 -14.31 40.10
C VAL A 454 14.18 -13.59 40.92
N ILE A 455 14.62 -12.43 40.42
CA ILE A 455 15.41 -11.48 41.21
C ILE A 455 14.47 -10.62 42.02
N THR A 456 14.54 -10.76 43.33
CA THR A 456 13.80 -9.94 44.28
C THR A 456 14.74 -8.94 44.94
N PRO A 457 14.64 -7.64 44.62
CA PRO A 457 15.48 -6.61 45.23
C PRO A 457 15.14 -6.42 46.71
N VAL A 458 16.15 -6.45 47.58
CA VAL A 458 16.01 -6.19 49.02
C VAL A 458 15.98 -4.67 49.23
N LYS A 459 14.78 -4.10 49.12
CA LYS A 459 14.56 -2.63 49.14
C LYS A 459 15.25 -1.92 50.29
N LYS A 460 15.29 -2.52 51.49
CA LYS A 460 15.96 -1.94 52.66
C LYS A 460 17.47 -1.74 52.42
N GLU A 461 18.16 -2.78 51.97
CA GLU A 461 19.61 -2.76 51.74
C GLU A 461 19.97 -1.86 50.56
N LEU A 462 19.17 -1.90 49.48
CA LEU A 462 19.33 -1.01 48.32
C LEU A 462 19.07 0.46 48.68
N GLY A 463 18.12 0.74 49.58
CA GLY A 463 17.85 2.10 50.07
C GLY A 463 19.02 2.66 50.89
N LEU A 464 19.66 1.83 51.72
CA LEU A 464 20.85 2.21 52.47
C LEU A 464 22.06 2.48 51.56
N ALA A 465 22.23 1.67 50.52
CA ALA A 465 23.37 1.77 49.59
C ALA A 465 23.22 2.91 48.57
N PHE A 466 22.03 3.08 47.98
CA PHE A 466 21.83 3.94 46.81
C PHE A 466 20.99 5.19 47.08
N LYS A 467 20.35 5.30 48.24
CA LYS A 467 19.57 6.47 48.70
C LYS A 467 18.62 6.97 47.60
N GLY A 468 18.79 8.21 47.12
CA GLY A 468 17.95 8.81 46.08
C GLY A 468 17.95 8.09 44.73
N ASN A 469 18.92 7.20 44.47
CA ASN A 469 18.98 6.39 43.25
C ASN A 469 18.32 5.01 43.39
N GLN A 470 17.80 4.66 44.57
CA GLN A 470 17.23 3.34 44.86
C GLN A 470 16.19 2.91 43.84
N LYS A 471 15.24 3.80 43.48
CA LYS A 471 14.16 3.50 42.56
C LYS A 471 14.67 3.00 41.21
N ASN A 472 15.63 3.72 40.63
CA ASN A 472 16.22 3.40 39.34
C ASN A 472 16.98 2.06 39.34
N VAL A 473 17.66 1.75 40.46
CA VAL A 473 18.37 0.46 40.63
C VAL A 473 17.38 -0.69 40.77
N VAL A 474 16.33 -0.52 41.58
CA VAL A 474 15.26 -1.53 41.76
C VAL A 474 14.56 -1.83 40.44
N GLU A 475 14.12 -0.81 39.71
CA GLU A 475 13.44 -0.99 38.42
C GLU A 475 14.34 -1.69 37.40
N SER A 476 15.65 -1.41 37.42
CA SER A 476 16.59 -2.09 36.52
C SER A 476 16.85 -3.54 36.92
N LEU A 477 16.87 -3.85 38.22
CA LEU A 477 17.01 -5.22 38.71
C LEU A 477 15.75 -6.06 38.42
N GLU A 478 14.56 -5.47 38.53
CA GLU A 478 13.28 -6.13 38.23
C GLU A 478 13.05 -6.34 36.73
N ALA A 479 13.75 -5.56 35.89
CA ALA A 479 13.68 -5.66 34.43
C ALA A 479 14.66 -6.69 33.82
N MET A 480 15.53 -7.33 34.62
CA MET A 480 16.47 -8.34 34.12
C MET A 480 15.76 -9.57 33.56
N ASN A 481 16.33 -10.14 32.51
CA ASN A 481 15.90 -11.44 31.98
C ASN A 481 16.50 -12.60 32.78
N GLU A 482 16.06 -13.82 32.50
CA GLU A 482 16.44 -15.02 33.27
C GLU A 482 17.92 -15.41 33.09
N GLU A 483 18.50 -15.16 31.91
CA GLU A 483 19.90 -15.43 31.61
C GLU A 483 20.83 -14.48 32.37
N GLU A 484 20.52 -13.17 32.34
CA GLU A 484 21.18 -12.13 33.13
C GLU A 484 21.08 -12.42 34.62
N ALA A 485 19.90 -12.89 35.06
CA ALA A 485 19.65 -13.22 36.45
C ALA A 485 20.46 -14.44 36.91
N MET A 486 20.62 -15.46 36.06
CA MET A 486 21.49 -16.61 36.32
C MET A 486 22.96 -16.22 36.39
N GLU A 487 23.44 -15.39 35.46
CA GLU A 487 24.83 -14.91 35.47
C GLU A 487 25.12 -14.06 36.72
N MET A 488 24.18 -13.18 37.08
CA MET A 488 24.26 -12.40 38.32
C MET A 488 24.30 -13.31 39.54
N LYS A 489 23.47 -14.36 39.60
CA LYS A 489 23.47 -15.34 40.70
C LYS A 489 24.82 -16.03 40.83
N ALA A 490 25.36 -16.56 39.74
CA ALA A 490 26.67 -17.21 39.73
C ALA A 490 27.81 -16.27 40.18
N THR A 491 27.75 -15.01 39.75
CA THR A 491 28.75 -13.99 40.13
C THR A 491 28.63 -13.60 41.61
N LEU A 492 27.42 -13.41 42.12
CA LEU A 492 27.16 -13.11 43.53
C LEU A 492 27.53 -14.28 44.45
N GLU A 493 27.37 -15.53 44.00
CA GLU A 493 27.76 -16.71 44.76
C GLU A 493 29.28 -16.90 44.82
N SER A 494 30.00 -16.57 43.74
CA SER A 494 31.46 -16.71 43.66
C SER A 494 32.24 -15.54 44.28
N LYS A 495 31.81 -14.30 44.04
CA LYS A 495 32.54 -13.07 44.45
C LYS A 495 31.86 -12.28 45.56
N GLY A 496 30.58 -12.52 45.84
CA GLY A 496 29.81 -11.77 46.84
C GLY A 496 29.29 -10.41 46.39
N GLU A 497 29.78 -9.91 45.25
CA GLU A 497 29.36 -8.67 44.61
C GLU A 497 29.48 -8.76 43.07
N VAL A 498 28.69 -7.95 42.37
CA VAL A 498 28.64 -7.88 40.91
C VAL A 498 28.52 -6.43 40.47
N GLU A 499 29.19 -6.08 39.38
CA GLU A 499 29.01 -4.80 38.72
C GLU A 499 27.78 -4.88 37.80
N PHE A 500 26.80 -4.01 38.02
CA PHE A 500 25.53 -4.00 37.30
C PHE A 500 25.30 -2.63 36.64
N TYR A 501 25.11 -2.61 35.32
CA TYR A 501 24.88 -1.37 34.58
C TYR A 501 23.42 -0.92 34.67
N VAL A 502 23.18 0.28 35.19
CA VAL A 502 21.84 0.84 35.34
C VAL A 502 21.61 1.85 34.21
N CYS A 503 20.85 1.44 33.20
CA CYS A 503 20.60 2.23 31.98
C CYS A 503 20.00 3.62 32.28
N THR A 504 19.07 3.71 33.23
CA THR A 504 18.43 4.97 33.66
C THR A 504 19.40 5.94 34.34
N LEU A 505 20.50 5.44 34.91
CA LEU A 505 21.55 6.23 35.53
C LEU A 505 22.79 6.39 34.64
N LYS A 506 22.83 5.71 33.49
CA LYS A 506 23.98 5.61 32.57
C LYS A 506 25.31 5.28 33.26
N LYS A 507 25.27 4.45 34.31
CA LYS A 507 26.45 4.08 35.10
C LYS A 507 26.32 2.68 35.68
N SER A 508 27.48 2.06 35.92
CA SER A 508 27.57 0.82 36.68
C SER A 508 27.48 1.06 38.19
N VAL A 509 26.78 0.17 38.89
CA VAL A 509 26.66 0.15 40.35
C VAL A 509 27.08 -1.23 40.86
N ASN A 510 27.62 -1.28 42.08
CA ASN A 510 28.02 -2.54 42.69
C ASN A 510 26.85 -3.11 43.52
N ILE A 511 26.34 -4.27 43.12
CA ILE A 511 25.28 -5.00 43.81
C ILE A 511 25.92 -6.11 44.65
N LYS A 512 25.58 -6.14 45.94
CA LYS A 512 26.07 -7.14 46.89
C LYS A 512 25.05 -8.25 47.11
N LYS A 513 25.51 -9.41 47.56
CA LYS A 513 24.66 -10.59 47.82
C LYS A 513 23.50 -10.34 48.80
N ASN A 514 23.63 -9.41 49.74
CA ASN A 514 22.55 -9.04 50.67
C ASN A 514 21.51 -8.09 50.05
N MET A 515 21.77 -7.52 48.88
CA MET A 515 20.91 -6.52 48.23
C MET A 515 19.86 -7.14 47.30
N VAL A 516 20.02 -8.40 46.92
CA VAL A 516 19.10 -9.13 46.04
C VAL A 516 18.95 -10.57 46.52
N SER A 517 17.76 -11.13 46.35
CA SER A 517 17.50 -12.55 46.49
C SER A 517 17.17 -13.10 45.10
N ILE A 518 17.87 -14.17 44.68
CA ILE A 518 17.67 -14.78 43.37
C ILE A 518 17.22 -16.22 43.60
N SER A 519 15.93 -16.47 43.46
CA SER A 519 15.27 -17.74 43.77
C SER A 519 14.58 -18.31 42.55
#